data_AF-A0A5C2FMF5-F1
#
_entry.id   AF-A0A5C2FMF5-F1
#
_cell.length_a   1.000
_cell.length_b   1.000
_cell.length_c   1.000
_cell.angle_alpha   90.00
_cell.angle_beta   90.00
_cell.angle_gamma   90.00
#
_symmetry.space_group_name_H-M   'P 1'
#
loop_
_entity.id
_entity.type
_entity.pdbx_description
1 polymer ?
#
loop_
_entity_poly.entity_id
_entity_poly.type
_entity_poly.pdbx_seq_one_letter_code
_entity_poly.pdbx_strand_id
1 'polypeptide(L)'
;MEIESSAGSSFDVWSMPSRGLAWCDCGKGHELTESIVYRAFGEAGYEPSRPLTHEQLVDLIAQVWHYSEVCRFFHLAVEQAATRIHGKVDAYYPLDHSIDIVGLFSKTWQGCPDAACQAEG
;
A
#
# COMPACT_ATOMS: atom_id res chain seq x y z
N MET A 1 -13.64 26.74 28.02
CA MET A 1 -13.88 25.34 27.64
C MET A 1 -13.93 25.35 26.13
N GLU A 2 -12.77 25.21 25.50
CA GLU A 2 -12.64 25.20 24.05
C GLU A 2 -12.17 23.79 23.73
N ILE A 3 -13.10 23.00 23.20
CA ILE A 3 -12.84 21.65 22.73
C ILE A 3 -12.18 21.86 21.37
N GLU A 4 -10.86 21.98 21.36
CA GLU A 4 -10.06 21.78 20.17
C GLU A 4 -10.22 20.31 19.79
N SER A 5 -11.24 20.03 18.98
CA SER A 5 -11.34 18.81 18.21
C SER A 5 -10.07 18.71 17.39
N SER A 6 -9.14 17.88 17.85
CA SER A 6 -7.97 17.43 17.10
C SER A 6 -8.45 16.86 15.77
N ALA A 7 -8.53 17.73 14.76
CA ALA A 7 -8.61 17.33 13.37
C ALA A 7 -7.30 16.59 13.09
N GLY A 8 -7.34 15.27 13.22
CA GLY A 8 -6.31 14.40 12.68
C GLY A 8 -6.12 14.85 11.24
N SER A 9 -4.92 15.32 10.93
CA SER A 9 -4.55 15.73 9.58
C SER A 9 -4.77 14.51 8.69
N SER A 10 -5.94 14.43 8.06
CA SER A 10 -6.32 13.35 7.15
C SER A 10 -5.33 13.44 6.00
N PHE A 11 -4.32 12.60 6.06
CA PHE A 11 -3.27 12.53 5.08
C PHE A 11 -3.90 11.93 3.82
N ASP A 12 -4.34 12.81 2.91
CA ASP A 12 -4.99 12.39 1.68
C ASP A 12 -3.95 11.79 0.72
N VAL A 13 -3.78 10.47 0.81
CA VAL A 13 -2.83 9.70 0.01
C VAL A 13 -3.09 9.90 -1.48
N TRP A 14 -4.34 9.91 -1.88
CA TRP A 14 -4.77 9.85 -3.27
C TRP A 14 -4.50 11.15 -4.03
N SER A 15 -4.49 12.30 -3.37
CA SER A 15 -4.08 13.59 -3.95
C SER A 15 -2.56 13.77 -4.05
N MET A 16 -1.75 12.89 -3.45
CA MET A 16 -0.30 13.01 -3.53
C MET A 16 0.24 12.66 -4.92
N PRO A 17 1.27 13.36 -5.42
CA PRO A 17 1.94 12.96 -6.65
C PRO A 17 2.72 11.66 -6.43
N SER A 18 2.65 10.75 -7.40
CA SER A 18 3.50 9.56 -7.43
C SER A 18 4.98 9.95 -7.56
N ARG A 19 5.83 9.42 -6.67
CA ARG A 19 7.30 9.63 -6.67
C ARG A 19 8.10 8.34 -6.84
N GLY A 20 7.43 7.20 -6.74
CA GLY A 20 7.99 5.87 -6.97
C GLY A 20 7.87 5.43 -8.43
N LEU A 21 8.05 4.11 -8.63
CA LEU A 21 7.76 3.44 -9.89
C LEU A 21 6.31 3.66 -10.28
N ALA A 22 6.09 3.87 -11.59
CA ALA A 22 4.73 3.89 -12.11
C ALA A 22 4.13 2.48 -11.96
N TRP A 23 2.99 2.39 -11.31
CA TRP A 23 2.19 1.18 -11.31
C TRP A 23 1.69 0.89 -12.74
N CYS A 24 1.47 -0.37 -13.10
CA CYS A 24 0.80 -0.67 -14.35
C CYS A 24 0.23 -2.08 -14.41
N ASP A 25 -1.05 -2.16 -14.78
CA ASP A 25 -1.72 -3.42 -15.14
C ASP A 25 -1.62 -3.75 -16.64
N CYS A 26 -1.36 -2.75 -17.50
CA CYS A 26 -1.41 -2.87 -18.97
C CYS A 26 -0.07 -2.65 -19.71
N GLY A 27 1.04 -2.48 -18.97
CA GLY A 27 2.38 -2.19 -19.50
C GLY A 27 2.63 -0.75 -20.00
N LYS A 28 1.69 0.20 -19.79
CA LYS A 28 1.79 1.61 -20.25
C LYS A 28 2.07 2.66 -19.17
N GLY A 29 2.25 2.28 -17.90
CA GLY A 29 2.53 3.17 -16.76
C GLY A 29 1.34 4.06 -16.37
N HIS A 30 0.42 3.54 -15.56
CA HIS A 30 -0.76 4.28 -15.09
C HIS A 30 -0.67 4.49 -13.58
N GLU A 31 -1.17 5.61 -13.07
CA GLU A 31 -1.23 5.77 -11.61
C GLU A 31 -2.23 4.78 -11.01
N LEU A 32 -1.84 4.11 -9.92
CA LEU A 32 -2.77 3.32 -9.13
C LEU A 32 -3.78 4.25 -8.46
N THR A 33 -5.06 4.10 -8.81
CA THR A 33 -6.15 4.88 -8.22
C THR A 33 -6.84 4.14 -7.09
N GLU A 34 -7.47 4.87 -6.17
CA GLU A 34 -8.26 4.34 -5.06
C GLU A 34 -9.28 3.28 -5.52
N SER A 35 -9.99 3.54 -6.62
CA SER A 35 -11.00 2.63 -7.16
C SER A 35 -10.44 1.28 -7.61
N ILE A 36 -9.18 1.23 -8.07
CA ILE A 36 -8.51 -0.02 -8.45
C ILE A 36 -8.20 -0.83 -7.20
N VAL A 37 -7.74 -0.15 -6.14
CA VAL A 37 -7.48 -0.80 -4.85
C VAL A 37 -8.77 -1.36 -4.28
N TYR A 38 -9.86 -0.58 -4.21
CA TYR A 38 -11.17 -1.08 -3.79
C TYR A 38 -11.62 -2.31 -4.57
N ARG A 39 -11.42 -2.30 -5.89
CA ARG A 39 -11.75 -3.46 -6.73
C ARG A 39 -10.90 -4.68 -6.36
N ALA A 40 -9.59 -4.52 -6.18
CA ALA A 40 -8.69 -5.59 -5.78
C ALA A 40 -9.06 -6.19 -4.41
N PHE A 41 -9.49 -5.36 -3.44
CA PHE A 41 -10.03 -5.84 -2.17
C PHE A 41 -11.24 -6.74 -2.36
N GLY A 42 -12.18 -6.34 -3.24
CA GLY A 42 -13.36 -7.13 -3.57
C GLY A 42 -13.04 -8.42 -4.31
N GLU A 43 -12.10 -8.39 -5.26
CA GLU A 43 -11.66 -9.56 -6.02
C GLU A 43 -10.90 -10.57 -5.15
N ALA A 44 -10.17 -10.11 -4.14
CA ALA A 44 -9.52 -10.97 -3.13
C ALA A 44 -10.50 -11.56 -2.10
N GLY A 45 -11.78 -11.15 -2.12
CA GLY A 45 -12.80 -11.63 -1.20
C GLY A 45 -12.70 -11.05 0.22
N TYR A 46 -12.00 -9.92 0.39
CA TYR A 46 -11.93 -9.24 1.68
C TYR A 46 -13.23 -8.49 1.96
N GLU A 47 -13.84 -8.75 3.12
CA GLU A 47 -15.04 -8.04 3.54
C GLU A 47 -14.69 -6.65 4.09
N PRO A 48 -15.42 -5.60 3.69
CA PRO A 48 -15.15 -4.23 4.14
C PRO A 48 -15.36 -4.03 5.65
N SER A 49 -16.13 -4.92 6.28
CA SER A 49 -16.39 -4.93 7.72
C SER A 49 -15.29 -5.61 8.54
N ARG A 50 -14.35 -6.30 7.90
CA ARG A 50 -13.32 -7.10 8.57
C ARG A 50 -11.95 -6.45 8.40
N PRO A 51 -11.20 -6.24 9.49
CA PRO A 51 -9.84 -5.71 9.39
C PRO A 51 -8.91 -6.73 8.71
N LEU A 52 -7.97 -6.23 7.92
CA LEU A 52 -6.96 -7.05 7.26
C LEU A 52 -5.76 -7.24 8.18
N THR A 53 -5.15 -8.41 8.12
CA THR A 53 -3.85 -8.62 8.76
C THR A 53 -2.73 -7.95 7.96
N HIS A 54 -1.59 -7.70 8.60
CA HIS A 54 -0.42 -7.21 7.90
C HIS A 54 0.03 -8.14 6.76
N GLU A 55 -0.05 -9.46 6.95
CA GLU A 55 0.27 -10.44 5.89
C GLU A 55 -0.71 -10.34 4.72
N GLN A 56 -2.02 -10.28 5.01
CA GLN A 56 -3.05 -10.09 3.97
C GLN A 56 -2.87 -8.79 3.20
N LEU A 57 -2.43 -7.73 3.86
CA LEU A 57 -2.12 -6.46 3.24
C LEU A 57 -0.91 -6.57 2.31
N VAL A 58 0.14 -7.26 2.73
CA VAL A 58 1.33 -7.53 1.89
C VAL A 58 0.94 -8.35 0.66
N ASP A 59 0.19 -9.44 0.83
CA ASP A 59 -0.31 -10.28 -0.26
C ASP A 59 -1.17 -9.47 -1.25
N LEU A 60 -2.06 -8.62 -0.73
CA LEU A 60 -2.90 -7.77 -1.57
C LEU A 60 -2.06 -6.78 -2.40
N ILE A 61 -1.06 -6.12 -1.79
CA ILE A 61 -0.18 -5.20 -2.52
C ILE A 61 0.62 -5.98 -3.57
N ALA A 62 1.13 -7.17 -3.25
CA ALA A 62 1.84 -8.02 -4.20
C ALA A 62 0.94 -8.41 -5.38
N GLN A 63 -0.31 -8.77 -5.12
CA GLN A 63 -1.31 -9.08 -6.15
C GLN A 63 -1.62 -7.86 -7.02
N VAL A 64 -1.82 -6.69 -6.42
CA VAL A 64 -2.05 -5.43 -7.16
C VAL A 64 -0.86 -5.09 -8.06
N TRP A 65 0.36 -5.38 -7.63
CA TRP A 65 1.60 -5.14 -8.37
C TRP A 65 2.02 -6.31 -9.27
N HIS A 66 1.22 -7.38 -9.36
CA HIS A 66 1.52 -8.60 -10.11
C HIS A 66 2.87 -9.24 -9.77
N TYR A 67 3.29 -9.15 -8.50
CA TYR A 67 4.51 -9.78 -8.00
C TYR A 67 4.21 -11.21 -7.53
N SER A 68 4.93 -12.18 -8.09
CA SER A 68 4.87 -13.58 -7.66
C SER A 68 5.62 -13.81 -6.34
N GLU A 69 6.68 -13.04 -6.11
CA GLU A 69 7.49 -13.04 -4.89
C GLU A 69 7.92 -11.61 -4.59
N VAL A 70 8.04 -11.29 -3.30
CA VAL A 70 8.40 -9.95 -2.83
C VAL A 70 9.70 -9.98 -2.03
N CYS A 71 10.56 -8.98 -2.24
CA CYS A 71 11.83 -8.88 -1.54
C CYS A 71 11.65 -8.27 -0.14
N ARG A 72 12.66 -8.41 0.74
CA ARG A 72 12.65 -7.77 2.08
C ARG A 72 12.37 -6.25 2.02
N PHE A 73 12.85 -5.56 1.00
CA PHE A 73 12.60 -4.12 0.84
C PHE A 73 11.13 -3.79 0.58
N PHE A 74 10.40 -4.71 -0.06
CA PHE A 74 8.95 -4.58 -0.25
C PHE A 74 8.26 -4.59 1.11
N HIS A 75 8.54 -5.57 1.96
CA HIS A 75 8.00 -5.62 3.32
C HIS A 75 8.33 -4.35 4.11
N LEU A 76 9.58 -3.89 4.07
CA LEU A 76 9.99 -2.64 4.73
C LEU A 76 9.22 -1.42 4.21
N ALA A 77 8.94 -1.36 2.91
CA ALA A 77 8.16 -0.28 2.33
C ALA A 77 6.69 -0.34 2.75
N VAL A 78 6.10 -1.54 2.85
CA VAL A 78 4.75 -1.73 3.41
C VAL A 78 4.70 -1.32 4.88
N GLU A 79 5.70 -1.71 5.69
CA GLU A 79 5.81 -1.32 7.10
C GLU A 79 5.95 0.21 7.28
N GLN A 80 6.72 0.87 6.40
CA GLN A 80 6.84 2.34 6.40
C GLN A 80 5.51 3.01 6.04
N ALA A 81 4.80 2.50 5.05
CA ALA A 81 3.47 3.01 4.68
C ALA A 81 2.47 2.79 5.83
N ALA A 82 2.44 1.60 6.43
CA ALA A 82 1.63 1.29 7.62
C ALA A 82 1.93 2.23 8.79
N THR A 83 3.20 2.48 9.06
CA THR A 83 3.61 3.40 10.13
C THR A 83 3.18 4.84 9.84
N ARG A 84 3.16 5.28 8.59
CA ARG A 84 2.71 6.64 8.26
C ARG A 84 1.20 6.82 8.30
N ILE A 85 0.43 5.84 7.85
CA ILE A 85 -1.04 5.92 7.81
C ILE A 85 -1.67 5.54 9.14
N HIS A 86 -1.24 4.42 9.72
CA HIS A 86 -1.80 3.87 10.95
C HIS A 86 -1.02 4.27 12.21
N GLY A 87 0.19 4.85 12.06
CA GLY A 87 1.03 5.29 13.17
C GLY A 87 2.01 4.22 13.69
N LYS A 88 1.78 2.94 13.34
CA LYS A 88 2.65 1.80 13.68
C LYS A 88 2.37 0.62 12.75
N VAL A 89 3.28 -0.34 12.76
CA VAL A 89 3.00 -1.69 12.24
C VAL A 89 2.14 -2.41 13.26
N ASP A 90 0.88 -2.66 12.93
CA ASP A 90 -0.07 -3.40 13.74
C ASP A 90 -0.39 -4.76 13.10
N ALA A 91 -0.95 -5.67 13.90
CA ALA A 91 -1.40 -6.97 13.42
C ALA A 91 -2.63 -6.83 12.53
N TYR A 92 -3.46 -5.81 12.77
CA TYR A 92 -4.72 -5.58 12.04
C TYR A 92 -4.88 -4.12 11.64
N TYR A 93 -5.37 -3.91 10.41
CA TYR A 93 -5.69 -2.59 9.89
C TYR A 93 -7.18 -2.50 9.52
N PRO A 94 -7.87 -1.40 9.87
CA PRO A 94 -9.19 -1.14 9.33
C PRO A 94 -9.10 -0.94 7.80
N LEU A 95 -10.22 -1.13 7.11
CA LEU A 95 -10.25 -1.10 5.64
C LEU A 95 -9.71 0.21 5.08
N ASP A 96 -10.19 1.36 5.59
CA ASP A 96 -9.76 2.69 5.11
C ASP A 96 -8.24 2.87 5.22
N HIS A 97 -7.66 2.49 6.37
CA HIS A 97 -6.20 2.53 6.53
C HIS A 97 -5.50 1.57 5.58
N SER A 98 -6.06 0.38 5.35
CA SER A 98 -5.47 -0.63 4.48
C SER A 98 -5.37 -0.10 3.05
N ILE A 99 -6.43 0.56 2.56
CA ILE A 99 -6.51 1.19 1.25
C ILE A 99 -5.47 2.30 1.12
N ASP A 100 -5.40 3.17 2.12
CA ASP A 100 -4.42 4.26 2.15
C ASP A 100 -2.98 3.76 2.23
N ILE A 101 -2.72 2.65 2.94
CA ILE A 101 -1.40 2.01 2.99
C ILE A 101 -1.01 1.50 1.60
N VAL A 102 -1.91 0.82 0.88
CA VAL A 102 -1.65 0.36 -0.50
C VAL A 102 -1.37 1.55 -1.42
N GLY A 103 -2.14 2.63 -1.31
CA GLY A 103 -1.94 3.84 -2.09
C GLY A 103 -0.60 4.50 -1.82
N LEU A 104 -0.23 4.66 -0.54
CA LEU A 104 1.00 5.32 -0.14
C LEU A 104 2.22 4.48 -0.51
N PHE A 105 2.15 3.16 -0.29
CA PHE A 105 3.14 2.23 -0.80
C PHE A 105 3.34 2.44 -2.30
N SER A 106 2.25 2.40 -3.07
CA SER A 106 2.33 2.43 -4.53
C SER A 106 2.87 3.76 -5.07
N LYS A 107 2.59 4.87 -4.38
CA LYS A 107 3.13 6.20 -4.73
C LYS A 107 4.60 6.38 -4.36
N THR A 108 5.15 5.55 -3.48
CA THR A 108 6.52 5.72 -2.94
C THR A 108 7.45 4.54 -3.22
N TRP A 109 6.93 3.42 -3.71
CA TRP A 109 7.68 2.21 -3.99
C TRP A 109 8.69 2.42 -5.12
N GLN A 110 9.96 2.12 -4.87
CA GLN A 110 11.05 2.34 -5.83
C GLN A 110 11.55 1.05 -6.49
N GLY A 111 10.86 -0.08 -6.25
CA GLY A 111 11.34 -1.39 -6.66
C GLY A 111 12.35 -1.98 -5.68
N CYS A 112 12.69 -3.24 -5.90
CA CYS A 112 13.79 -3.86 -5.18
C CYS A 112 15.11 -3.29 -5.70
N PRO A 113 16.07 -2.91 -4.83
CA PRO A 113 17.38 -2.46 -5.28
C PRO A 113 18.08 -3.56 -6.09
N ASP A 114 18.58 -3.20 -7.26
CA ASP A 114 19.21 -4.06 -8.28
C ASP A 114 20.33 -4.98 -7.73
N ALA A 115 20.89 -4.68 -6.56
CA ALA A 115 21.82 -5.57 -5.85
C ALA A 115 21.21 -6.94 -5.47
N ALA A 116 19.88 -7.09 -5.50
CA ALA A 116 19.19 -8.38 -5.36
C ALA A 116 18.86 -9.05 -6.71
N CYS A 117 18.99 -8.35 -7.84
CA CYS A 117 18.75 -8.87 -9.20
C CYS A 117 20.01 -9.39 -9.90
N GLN A 118 21.21 -9.20 -9.33
CA GLN A 118 22.47 -9.74 -9.88
C GLN A 118 22.87 -11.11 -9.33
N ALA A 119 21.96 -11.82 -8.66
CA ALA A 119 22.23 -13.14 -8.12
C ALA A 119 21.73 -14.30 -8.99
N GLU A 120 21.55 -14.12 -10.30
CA GLU A 120 21.56 -15.22 -11.27
C GLU A 120 22.24 -14.75 -12.56
N GLY A 121 23.54 -15.05 -12.65
CA GLY A 121 24.33 -15.00 -13.87
C GLY A 121 24.88 -16.38 -14.17
#